data_AF-A0A531M549-F1
#
_entry.id   AF-A0A531M549-F1
#
_cell.length_a   1.000
_cell.length_b   1.000
_cell.length_c   1.000
_cell.angle_alpha   90.00
_cell.angle_beta   90.00
_cell.angle_gamma   90.00
#
_symmetry.space_group_name_H-M   'P 1'
#
loop_
_entity.id
_entity.type
_entity.pdbx_description
1 polymer ?
#
loop_
_entity_poly.entity_id
_entity_poly.type
_entity_poly.pdbx_seq_one_letter_code
_entity_poly.pdbx_strand_id
1 'polypeptide(L)'
;IGDRPLSELVPMYRDPRSDMPVTQFNMKYVEQAGLVKFDFLGLKTLTVLETAVKLIRRRGIDIDLATIPLDDPETYAMLSRGEVVGVFQVESAGMRKALIGMRPDCIEDIIALVALYRPGPMENIPTYNARKHGEEEMASIHPKIDHLVK
;
A
#
# COMPACT_ATOMS: atom_id res chain seq x y z
N ILE A 1 17.21 -8.13 16.47
CA ILE A 1 17.96 -9.41 16.35
C ILE A 1 19.43 -9.07 16.47
N GLY A 2 20.17 -9.76 17.35
CA GLY A 2 21.60 -9.55 17.58
C GLY A 2 22.39 -10.84 17.37
N ASP A 3 23.70 -10.72 17.15
CA ASP A 3 24.64 -11.82 16.97
C ASP A 3 25.07 -12.46 18.32
N ARG A 4 24.74 -11.81 19.43
CA ARG A 4 25.04 -12.20 20.82
C ARG A 4 23.88 -11.77 21.74
N PRO A 5 23.89 -12.12 23.05
CA PRO A 5 22.81 -11.75 23.97
C PRO A 5 22.50 -10.25 23.96
N LEU A 6 21.21 -9.89 23.84
CA LEU A 6 20.79 -8.49 23.66
C LEU A 6 21.21 -7.58 24.83
N SER A 7 21.28 -8.12 26.05
CA SER A 7 21.73 -7.39 27.24
C SER A 7 23.20 -6.98 27.21
N GLU A 8 24.03 -7.60 26.35
CA GLU A 8 25.42 -7.20 26.14
C GLU A 8 25.55 -6.06 25.12
N LEU A 9 24.52 -5.84 24.30
CA LEU A 9 24.51 -4.85 23.23
C LEU A 9 23.72 -3.60 23.60
N VAL A 10 22.58 -3.77 24.28
CA VAL A 10 21.66 -2.68 24.61
C VAL A 10 21.07 -2.86 26.02
N PRO A 11 20.76 -1.75 26.71
CA PRO A 11 20.01 -1.82 27.96
C PRO A 11 18.61 -2.41 27.71
N MET A 12 18.24 -3.35 28.56
CA MET A 12 16.96 -4.07 28.49
C MET A 12 15.99 -3.58 29.56
N TYR A 13 14.70 -3.69 29.29
CA TYR A 13 13.59 -3.36 30.17
C TYR A 13 12.56 -4.49 30.10
N ARG A 14 11.81 -4.68 31.19
CA ARG A 14 10.68 -5.60 31.23
C ARG A 14 9.45 -4.81 31.62
N ASP A 15 8.46 -4.79 30.74
CA ASP A 15 7.18 -4.15 31.01
C ASP A 15 6.42 -4.98 32.06
N PRO A 16 5.89 -4.40 33.15
CA PRO A 16 5.08 -5.12 34.13
C PRO A 16 3.86 -5.85 33.55
N ARG A 17 3.40 -5.46 32.36
CA ARG A 17 2.24 -6.02 31.66
C ARG A 17 2.62 -7.10 30.63
N SER A 18 3.91 -7.34 30.41
CA SER A 18 4.39 -8.30 29.40
C SER A 18 5.62 -9.06 29.90
N ASP A 19 5.62 -10.37 29.69
CA ASP A 19 6.79 -11.19 30.01
C ASP A 19 7.93 -11.07 28.99
N MET A 20 7.71 -10.34 27.88
CA MET A 20 8.75 -10.15 26.86
C MET A 20 9.72 -9.02 27.24
N PRO A 21 11.04 -9.27 27.21
CA PRO A 21 12.03 -8.22 27.39
C PRO A 21 12.07 -7.31 26.15
N VAL A 22 12.17 -6.00 26.39
CA VAL A 22 12.26 -4.97 25.36
C VAL A 22 13.54 -4.17 25.53
N THR A 23 14.06 -3.59 24.47
CA THR A 23 15.19 -2.66 24.57
C THR A 23 14.71 -1.31 25.12
N GLN A 24 15.55 -0.62 25.89
CA GLN A 24 15.30 0.77 26.31
C GLN A 24 15.62 1.77 25.19
N PHE A 25 16.32 1.35 24.14
CA PHE A 25 16.59 2.21 22.99
C PHE A 25 15.35 2.34 22.12
N ASN A 26 15.09 3.57 21.67
CA ASN A 26 14.03 3.82 20.71
C ASN A 26 14.45 3.34 19.31
N MET A 27 13.50 3.41 18.38
CA MET A 27 13.65 2.97 16.99
C MET A 27 14.91 3.50 16.29
N LYS A 28 15.36 4.72 16.60
CA LYS A 28 16.48 5.36 15.91
C LYS A 28 17.83 4.80 16.35
N TYR A 29 17.96 4.43 17.62
CA TYR A 29 19.25 4.05 18.20
C TYR A 29 19.48 2.53 18.20
N VAL A 30 18.42 1.73 18.04
CA VAL A 30 18.52 0.26 18.05
C VAL A 30 19.36 -0.28 16.90
N GLU A 31 19.23 0.28 15.70
CA GLU A 31 20.01 -0.12 14.53
C GLU A 31 21.47 0.34 14.63
N GLN A 32 21.70 1.55 15.16
CA GLN A 32 23.04 2.08 15.39
C GLN A 32 23.82 1.27 16.45
N ALA A 33 23.10 0.62 17.37
CA ALA A 33 23.67 -0.31 18.34
C ALA A 33 24.02 -1.68 17.76
N GLY A 34 23.93 -1.86 16.44
CA GLY A 34 24.30 -3.10 15.74
C GLY A 34 23.21 -4.17 15.72
N LEU A 35 21.97 -3.82 16.06
CA LEU A 35 20.85 -4.75 15.98
C LEU A 35 20.16 -4.68 14.62
N VAL A 36 19.82 -5.84 14.07
CA VAL A 36 18.91 -5.92 12.93
C VAL A 36 17.49 -5.72 13.43
N LYS A 37 16.82 -4.71 12.90
CA LYS A 37 15.46 -4.34 13.27
C LYS A 37 14.47 -4.87 12.24
N PHE A 38 13.37 -5.44 12.72
CA PHE A 38 12.20 -5.76 11.91
C PHE A 38 10.97 -5.10 12.53
N ASP A 39 10.19 -4.40 11.72
CA ASP A 39 8.89 -3.87 12.12
C ASP A 39 7.81 -4.90 11.80
N PHE A 40 7.16 -5.42 12.83
CA PHE A 40 5.98 -6.26 12.67
C PHE A 40 4.72 -5.38 12.75
N LEU A 41 4.14 -5.08 11.59
CA LEU A 41 2.89 -4.33 11.51
C LEU A 41 1.69 -5.29 11.47
N GLY A 42 0.73 -5.09 12.37
CA GLY A 42 -0.53 -5.82 12.37
C GLY A 42 -1.51 -5.29 11.32
N LEU A 43 -1.27 -5.57 10.04
CA LEU A 43 -2.23 -5.23 8.98
C LEU A 43 -3.37 -6.25 8.92
N LYS A 44 -4.57 -5.82 9.32
CA LYS A 44 -5.80 -6.62 9.25
C LYS A 44 -6.11 -7.10 7.83
N THR A 45 -5.69 -6.36 6.80
CA THR A 45 -5.91 -6.69 5.39
C THR A 45 -5.41 -8.09 5.04
N LEU A 46 -4.22 -8.48 5.50
CA LEU A 46 -3.66 -9.80 5.21
C LEU A 46 -4.50 -10.91 5.84
N THR A 47 -4.97 -10.71 7.07
CA THR A 47 -5.88 -11.65 7.75
C THR A 47 -7.23 -11.79 7.03
N VAL A 48 -7.77 -10.68 6.49
CA VAL A 48 -9.01 -10.69 5.71
C VAL A 48 -8.82 -11.49 4.41
N LEU A 49 -7.73 -11.24 3.67
CA LEU A 49 -7.40 -11.96 2.44
C LEU A 49 -7.20 -13.47 2.70
N GLU A 50 -6.42 -13.83 3.71
CA GLU A 50 -6.20 -15.23 4.09
C GLU A 50 -7.52 -15.93 4.46
N THR A 51 -8.40 -15.25 5.20
CA THR A 51 -9.72 -15.78 5.56
C THR A 51 -10.60 -15.97 4.33
N ALA A 52 -10.61 -15.00 3.41
CA ALA A 52 -11.37 -15.09 2.16
C ALA A 52 -10.93 -16.30 1.31
N VAL A 53 -9.62 -16.49 1.11
CA VAL A 53 -9.08 -17.66 0.39
C VAL A 53 -9.46 -18.97 1.09
N LYS A 54 -9.34 -19.06 2.42
CA LYS A 54 -9.77 -20.25 3.18
C LYS A 54 -11.24 -20.58 3.00
N LEU A 55 -12.11 -19.57 2.91
CA LEU A 55 -13.55 -19.76 2.69
C LEU A 55 -13.85 -20.19 1.25
N ILE A 56 -13.17 -19.59 0.26
CA ILE A 56 -13.32 -19.95 -1.15
C ILE A 56 -12.86 -21.39 -1.39
N ARG A 57 -11.77 -21.83 -0.74
CA ARG A 57 -11.28 -23.22 -0.80
C ARG A 57 -12.30 -24.27 -0.37
N ARG A 58 -13.23 -23.93 0.53
CA ARG A 58 -14.35 -24.83 0.92
C ARG A 58 -15.30 -25.15 -0.24
N ARG A 59 -15.29 -24.32 -1.31
CA ARG A 59 -16.04 -24.55 -2.54
C ARG A 59 -15.25 -25.33 -3.59
N GLY A 60 -14.05 -25.82 -3.25
CA GLY A 60 -13.16 -26.54 -4.16
C GLY A 60 -12.36 -25.65 -5.11
N ILE A 61 -12.34 -24.34 -4.88
CA ILE A 61 -11.58 -23.37 -5.68
C ILE A 61 -10.32 -22.99 -4.91
N ASP A 62 -9.15 -23.25 -5.50
CA ASP A 62 -7.88 -22.86 -4.90
C ASP A 62 -7.37 -21.55 -5.53
N ILE A 63 -6.96 -20.60 -4.70
CA ILE A 63 -6.49 -19.28 -5.12
C ILE A 63 -5.11 -19.06 -4.52
N ASP A 64 -4.13 -18.79 -5.37
CA ASP A 64 -2.83 -18.25 -4.98
C ASP A 64 -2.80 -16.74 -5.20
N LEU A 65 -2.84 -15.99 -4.10
CA LEU A 65 -2.83 -14.51 -4.10
C LEU A 65 -1.60 -13.93 -4.82
N ALA A 66 -0.46 -14.64 -4.83
CA ALA A 66 0.77 -14.16 -5.44
C ALA A 66 0.75 -14.20 -6.97
N THR A 67 -0.22 -14.91 -7.56
CA THR A 67 -0.31 -15.16 -9.01
C THR A 67 -1.53 -14.50 -9.66
N ILE A 68 -2.30 -13.72 -8.90
CA ILE A 68 -3.49 -13.04 -9.41
C ILE A 68 -3.06 -12.05 -10.51
N PRO A 69 -3.68 -12.12 -11.71
CA PRO A 69 -3.40 -11.18 -12.79
C PRO A 69 -3.81 -9.75 -12.40
N LEU A 70 -3.05 -8.77 -12.88
CA LEU A 70 -3.26 -7.35 -12.56
C LEU A 70 -4.09 -6.61 -13.61
N ASP A 71 -4.55 -7.30 -14.66
CA ASP A 71 -5.27 -6.75 -15.81
C ASP A 71 -6.74 -7.20 -15.87
N ASP A 72 -7.30 -7.65 -14.74
CA ASP A 72 -8.69 -8.14 -14.67
C ASP A 72 -9.74 -7.03 -14.94
N PRO A 73 -10.49 -7.08 -16.06
CA PRO A 73 -11.41 -6.02 -16.44
C PRO A 73 -12.59 -5.86 -15.47
N GLU A 74 -13.04 -6.94 -14.83
CA GLU A 74 -14.16 -6.90 -13.88
C GLU A 74 -13.79 -6.11 -12.62
N THR A 75 -12.56 -6.31 -12.12
CA THR A 75 -11.99 -5.53 -11.01
C THR A 75 -11.95 -4.05 -11.34
N TYR A 76 -11.40 -3.66 -12.51
CA TYR A 76 -11.35 -2.25 -12.91
C TYR A 76 -12.72 -1.62 -13.15
N ALA A 77 -13.67 -2.39 -13.68
CA ALA A 77 -15.05 -1.93 -13.83
C ALA A 77 -15.71 -1.67 -12.46
N MET A 78 -15.50 -2.56 -11.47
CA MET A 78 -15.96 -2.37 -10.09
C MET A 78 -15.34 -1.12 -9.44
N LEU A 79 -14.02 -0.94 -9.58
CA LEU A 79 -13.29 0.23 -9.08
C LEU A 79 -13.81 1.53 -9.71
N SER A 80 -14.04 1.53 -11.03
CA SER A 80 -14.55 2.69 -11.78
C SER A 80 -15.98 3.08 -11.38
N ARG A 81 -16.82 2.12 -10.96
CA ARG A 81 -18.14 2.40 -10.36
C ARG A 81 -18.03 2.86 -8.89
N GLY A 82 -16.84 2.82 -8.32
CA GLY A 82 -16.58 3.15 -6.93
C GLY A 82 -17.18 2.14 -5.95
N GLU A 83 -17.34 0.88 -6.33
CA GLU A 83 -17.84 -0.19 -5.45
C GLU A 83 -16.71 -0.70 -4.53
N VAL A 84 -16.19 0.18 -3.67
CA VAL A 84 -14.91 -0.01 -2.97
C VAL A 84 -15.00 -0.11 -1.44
N VAL A 85 -16.19 -0.37 -0.91
CA VAL A 85 -16.36 -0.65 0.52
C VAL A 85 -15.61 -1.94 0.86
N GLY A 86 -14.75 -1.89 1.88
CA GLY A 86 -13.86 -3.01 2.24
C GLY A 86 -12.65 -3.23 1.31
N VAL A 87 -12.42 -2.36 0.32
CA VAL A 87 -11.22 -2.40 -0.52
C VAL A 87 -10.11 -1.55 0.12
N PHE A 88 -8.97 -2.18 0.38
CA PHE A 88 -7.85 -1.55 1.08
C PHE A 88 -7.39 -0.25 0.38
N GLN A 89 -7.07 0.78 1.19
CA GLN A 89 -6.64 2.13 0.78
C GLN A 89 -7.66 3.02 0.06
N VAL A 90 -8.64 2.47 -0.65
CA VAL A 90 -9.57 3.25 -1.49
C VAL A 90 -10.97 3.47 -0.92
N GLU A 91 -11.21 3.06 0.33
CA GLU A 91 -12.54 3.06 0.95
C GLU A 91 -13.09 4.46 1.34
N SER A 92 -12.22 5.41 1.68
CA SER A 92 -12.68 6.72 2.18
C SER A 92 -13.50 7.48 1.13
N ALA A 93 -14.51 8.26 1.56
CA ALA A 93 -15.45 8.93 0.66
C ALA A 93 -14.77 9.80 -0.41
N GLY A 94 -13.73 10.56 -0.04
CA GLY A 94 -13.00 11.40 -0.99
C GLY A 94 -12.10 10.60 -1.91
N MET A 95 -11.46 9.52 -1.42
CA MET A 95 -10.67 8.61 -2.25
C MET A 95 -11.55 7.89 -3.27
N ARG A 96 -12.72 7.41 -2.85
CA ARG A 96 -13.74 6.83 -3.72
C ARG A 96 -14.16 7.81 -4.82
N LYS A 97 -14.38 9.08 -4.50
CA LYS A 97 -14.72 10.11 -5.50
C LYS A 97 -13.58 10.32 -6.50
N ALA A 98 -12.33 10.37 -6.02
CA ALA A 98 -11.16 10.50 -6.87
C ALA A 98 -10.98 9.28 -7.80
N LEU A 99 -11.19 8.06 -7.27
CA LEU A 99 -11.16 6.81 -8.03
C LEU A 99 -12.20 6.79 -9.16
N ILE A 100 -13.46 7.16 -8.88
CA ILE A 100 -14.53 7.25 -9.89
C ILE A 100 -14.15 8.25 -10.98
N GLY A 101 -13.62 9.41 -10.59
CA GLY A 101 -13.16 10.42 -11.55
C GLY A 101 -11.99 9.94 -12.40
N MET A 102 -11.08 9.15 -11.84
CA MET A 102 -9.91 8.61 -12.54
C MET A 102 -10.28 7.54 -13.57
N ARG A 103 -11.31 6.73 -13.30
CA ARG A 103 -11.71 5.57 -14.13
C ARG A 103 -10.52 4.63 -14.36
N PRO A 104 -10.00 3.97 -13.30
CA PRO A 104 -8.79 3.15 -13.43
C PRO A 104 -9.03 1.97 -14.36
N ASP A 105 -8.04 1.67 -15.21
CA ASP A 105 -8.01 0.56 -16.15
C ASP A 105 -6.68 -0.23 -16.12
N CYS A 106 -5.72 0.21 -15.31
CA CYS A 106 -4.49 -0.51 -15.01
C CYS A 106 -4.04 -0.32 -13.55
N ILE A 107 -3.04 -1.09 -13.13
CA ILE A 107 -2.56 -1.06 -11.74
C ILE A 107 -1.81 0.25 -11.44
N GLU A 108 -1.18 0.83 -12.46
CA GLU A 108 -0.46 2.09 -12.40
C GLU A 108 -1.38 3.25 -12.00
N ASP A 109 -2.66 3.22 -12.37
CA ASP A 109 -3.66 4.21 -11.91
C ASP A 109 -3.88 4.13 -10.40
N ILE A 110 -3.95 2.92 -9.84
CA ILE A 110 -4.16 2.73 -8.40
C ILE A 110 -2.93 3.22 -7.63
N ILE A 111 -1.73 2.92 -8.17
CA ILE A 111 -0.46 3.44 -7.64
C ILE A 111 -0.45 4.97 -7.68
N ALA A 112 -0.83 5.57 -8.82
CA ALA A 112 -0.88 7.02 -9.00
C ALA A 112 -1.90 7.65 -8.05
N LEU A 113 -3.10 7.07 -7.90
CA LEU A 113 -4.13 7.58 -7.01
C LEU A 113 -3.67 7.61 -5.56
N VAL A 114 -3.08 6.53 -5.05
CA VAL A 114 -2.59 6.44 -3.67
C VAL A 114 -1.42 7.41 -3.43
N ALA A 115 -0.62 7.70 -4.45
CA ALA A 115 0.45 8.69 -4.39
C ALA A 115 -0.10 10.12 -4.40
N LEU A 116 -1.06 10.41 -5.29
CA LEU A 116 -1.64 11.73 -5.49
C LEU A 116 -2.58 12.14 -4.36
N TYR A 117 -3.29 11.21 -3.74
CA TYR A 117 -4.26 11.49 -2.68
C TYR A 117 -3.57 11.76 -1.32
N ARG A 118 -2.71 12.78 -1.29
CA ARG A 118 -1.99 13.28 -0.13
C ARG A 118 -2.02 14.82 -0.13
N PRO A 119 -1.91 15.48 1.04
CA PRO A 119 -1.83 16.95 1.09
C PRO A 119 -0.67 17.48 0.22
N GLY A 120 -0.97 18.37 -0.72
CA GLY A 120 -0.04 18.83 -1.76
C GLY A 120 -0.39 18.28 -3.14
N PRO A 121 -0.02 17.02 -3.47
CA PRO A 121 -0.24 16.47 -4.80
C PRO A 121 -1.71 16.21 -5.17
N MET A 122 -2.64 16.25 -4.21
CA MET A 122 -4.07 16.05 -4.46
C MET A 122 -4.66 17.07 -5.45
N GLU A 123 -4.08 18.28 -5.50
CA GLU A 123 -4.45 19.32 -6.46
C GLU A 123 -4.18 18.93 -7.92
N ASN A 124 -3.29 17.93 -8.15
CA ASN A 124 -2.95 17.44 -9.48
C ASN A 124 -3.87 16.31 -9.98
N ILE A 125 -4.76 15.78 -9.14
CA ILE A 125 -5.69 14.70 -9.54
C ILE A 125 -6.54 15.10 -10.77
N PRO A 126 -7.13 16.31 -10.83
CA PRO A 126 -7.86 16.75 -12.02
C PRO A 126 -7.01 16.76 -13.29
N THR A 127 -5.78 17.27 -13.22
CA THR A 127 -4.84 17.31 -14.36
C THR A 127 -4.41 15.91 -14.79
N TYR A 128 -4.16 15.01 -13.84
CA TYR A 128 -3.85 13.61 -14.13
C TYR A 128 -5.02 12.97 -14.90
N ASN A 129 -6.26 13.15 -14.42
CA ASN A 129 -7.45 12.60 -15.07
C ASN A 129 -7.66 13.16 -16.48
N ALA A 130 -7.53 14.48 -16.66
CA ALA A 130 -7.69 15.14 -17.96
C ALA A 130 -6.66 14.60 -18.98
N ARG A 131 -5.39 14.44 -18.57
CA ARG A 131 -4.35 13.86 -19.43
C ARG A 131 -4.60 12.40 -19.74
N LYS A 132 -5.01 11.62 -18.74
CA LYS A 132 -5.37 10.21 -18.92
C LYS A 132 -6.50 10.05 -19.95
N HIS A 133 -7.51 10.92 -19.87
CA HIS A 133 -8.69 10.85 -20.75
C HIS A 133 -8.47 11.53 -22.11
N GLY A 134 -7.28 12.06 -22.39
CA GLY A 134 -6.96 12.75 -23.63
C GLY A 134 -7.63 14.12 -23.77
N GLU A 135 -8.09 14.70 -22.66
CA GLU A 135 -8.72 16.02 -22.58
C GLU A 135 -7.68 17.15 -22.46
N GLU A 136 -6.46 16.81 -22.03
CA GLU A 136 -5.31 17.70 -21.94
C GLU A 136 -4.05 17.00 -22.51
N GLU A 137 -3.25 17.71 -23.31
CA GLU A 137 -1.97 17.18 -23.78
C GLU A 137 -0.91 17.19 -22.67
N MET A 138 -0.06 16.16 -22.62
CA MET A 138 1.08 16.16 -21.71
C MET A 138 2.12 17.18 -22.19
N ALA A 139 2.42 18.16 -21.34
CA ALA A 139 3.48 19.12 -21.62
C ALA A 139 4.86 18.43 -21.65
N SER A 140 5.62 18.63 -22.73
CA SER A 140 7.03 18.26 -22.79
C SER A 140 7.81 19.07 -21.75
N ILE A 141 8.57 18.39 -20.89
CA ILE A 141 9.43 19.04 -19.90
C ILE A 141 10.82 19.19 -20.51
N HIS A 142 11.38 18.10 -21.03
CA HIS A 142 12.67 18.09 -21.72
C HIS A 142 12.86 16.74 -22.47
N PRO A 143 13.39 16.73 -23.71
CA PRO A 143 13.49 15.51 -24.53
C PRO A 143 14.18 14.31 -23.86
N LYS A 144 15.14 14.58 -22.95
CA LYS A 144 15.85 13.53 -22.19
C LYS A 144 15.03 12.86 -21.08
N ILE A 145 13.93 13.46 -20.61
CA ILE A 145 13.13 12.94 -19.49
C ILE A 145 11.68 12.68 -19.86
N ASP A 146 11.21 13.16 -21.01
CA ASP A 146 9.82 12.98 -21.42
C ASP A 146 9.42 11.49 -21.51
N HIS A 147 10.38 10.57 -21.70
CA HIS A 147 10.13 9.13 -21.68
C HIS A 147 9.84 8.54 -20.28
N LEU A 148 10.18 9.26 -19.20
CA LEU A 148 9.96 8.84 -17.82
C LEU A 148 8.58 9.23 -17.27
N VAL A 149 7.91 10.17 -17.92
CA VAL A 149 6.64 10.77 -17.48
C VAL A 149 5.46 10.40 -18.38
N LYS A 150 5.69 9.42 -19.28
CA LYS A 150 4.66 8.83 -20.14
C LYS A 150 3.86 7.78 -19.40
#